data_AF-A0A1G6MUT1-F1
#
_entry.id   AF-A0A1G6MUT1-F1
#
_cell.length_a   1.000
_cell.length_b   1.000
_cell.length_c   1.000
_cell.angle_alpha   90.00
_cell.angle_beta   90.00
_cell.angle_gamma   90.00
#
_symmetry.space_group_name_H-M   'P 1'
#
loop_
_entity.id
_entity.type
_entity.pdbx_description
1 polymer ?
#
loop_
_entity_poly.entity_id
_entity_poly.type
_entity_poly.pdbx_seq_one_letter_code
_entity_poly.pdbx_strand_id
1 'polypeptide(L)'
;MGGGGGVDVNDGHALLVLMGSGETSPTMVTLHREVTAHLPRGAGAVILETPYGFQVNRDDISSRAREYFRRSVNLATVVAPDRRDEDSSDGGCAAEVRDRVRRSEWVFSGPGSPSYALDRWSTLRLGEILRERVSRGYGVTVMASAAACTVGCAALPVYEIYKAGHSPEWLPGLDLMGTLGLRVAVIPHYDNTEGGTHDTRFCYLGEPRLTSLEKELPDSSAVLGIDEHTAVIVDLDTSLVRVWGRGVMTIRRNGISTRVSGGTTLPLEQLRNLVKGTPSAAVPLSRRPPEDGEDGAHRPGSDAVTLQEAVVAAELSFSAAQEARNAVKMADITVELESVIAAWSADMEEDQGGEWARTVLHGMIRRLAGAAERGLHEPERTLGRIVAPLLELRTRLRSESAFELADAVREAVAAGGVRVRDSAEGSEWRWEGATDDQRTGSRADT
;
A
#
# COMPACT_ATOMS: atom_id res chain seq x y z
N MET A 1 -53.00 6.51 -9.64
CA MET A 1 -52.25 7.20 -8.57
C MET A 1 -51.37 6.17 -7.89
N GLY A 2 -50.09 6.48 -7.71
CA GLY A 2 -49.09 5.58 -7.13
C GLY A 2 -47.85 5.49 -8.01
N GLY A 3 -47.15 6.61 -8.18
CA GLY A 3 -45.86 6.64 -8.87
C GLY A 3 -44.79 5.97 -8.00
N GLY A 4 -44.17 4.93 -8.53
CA GLY A 4 -42.96 4.34 -7.97
C GLY A 4 -41.79 5.28 -8.22
N GLY A 5 -41.32 5.96 -7.17
CA GLY A 5 -40.07 6.70 -7.18
C GLY A 5 -38.91 5.73 -7.02
N GLY A 6 -38.51 5.09 -8.11
CA GLY A 6 -37.14 4.61 -8.24
C GLY A 6 -36.25 5.85 -8.31
N VAL A 7 -35.36 6.02 -7.34
CA VAL A 7 -34.30 7.01 -7.45
C VAL A 7 -33.35 6.47 -8.50
N ASP A 8 -33.39 7.06 -9.70
CA ASP A 8 -32.44 6.82 -10.78
C ASP A 8 -31.01 7.05 -10.25
N VAL A 9 -30.24 5.98 -10.15
CA VAL A 9 -28.80 6.02 -9.85
C VAL A 9 -28.08 6.26 -11.17
N ASN A 10 -28.08 7.51 -11.66
CA ASN A 10 -27.31 7.87 -12.85
C ASN A 10 -26.98 9.37 -12.96
N ASP A 11 -26.72 10.04 -11.82
CA ASP A 11 -26.11 11.38 -11.82
C ASP A 11 -24.61 11.23 -11.50
N GLY A 12 -23.75 11.74 -12.38
CA GLY A 12 -22.30 11.63 -12.22
C GLY A 12 -21.82 12.42 -11.01
N HIS A 13 -21.30 11.73 -9.99
CA HIS A 13 -20.84 12.34 -8.75
C HIS A 13 -19.55 13.14 -8.95
N ALA A 14 -19.58 14.44 -8.68
CA ALA A 14 -18.37 15.25 -8.63
C ALA A 14 -17.69 15.11 -7.27
N LEU A 15 -16.41 14.72 -7.28
CA LEU A 15 -15.67 14.37 -6.06
C LEU A 15 -14.35 15.13 -5.96
N LEU A 16 -14.04 15.63 -4.77
CA LEU A 16 -12.67 15.98 -4.37
C LEU A 16 -12.15 14.91 -3.40
N VAL A 17 -11.08 14.22 -3.78
CA VAL A 17 -10.47 13.16 -2.98
C VAL A 17 -9.09 13.60 -2.53
N LEU A 18 -8.86 13.65 -1.22
CA LEU A 18 -7.56 13.96 -0.61
C LEU A 18 -6.99 12.69 0.00
N MET A 19 -5.76 12.30 -0.35
CA MET A 19 -5.11 11.09 0.20
C MET A 19 -3.88 11.46 1.03
N GLY A 20 -3.74 10.81 2.19
CA GLY A 20 -2.62 11.01 3.09
C GLY A 20 -1.34 10.34 2.60
N SER A 21 -1.43 9.13 2.04
CA SER A 21 -0.32 8.41 1.41
C SER A 21 -0.82 7.20 0.60
N GLY A 22 0.11 6.52 -0.08
CA GLY A 22 -0.13 5.21 -0.71
C GLY A 22 -1.08 5.28 -1.89
N GLU A 23 -1.13 6.41 -2.59
CA GLU A 23 -2.06 6.73 -3.68
C GLU A 23 -2.05 5.76 -4.86
N THR A 24 -0.98 5.00 -5.00
CA THR A 24 -0.78 3.95 -6.02
C THR A 24 -0.45 2.59 -5.41
N SER A 25 -0.70 2.44 -4.10
CA SER A 25 -0.52 1.19 -3.38
C SER A 25 -1.70 0.22 -3.61
N PRO A 26 -1.51 -1.08 -3.36
CA PRO A 26 -2.60 -2.06 -3.32
C PRO A 26 -3.74 -1.68 -2.36
N THR A 27 -3.42 -0.98 -1.26
CA THR A 27 -4.42 -0.57 -0.26
C THR A 27 -5.44 0.41 -0.82
N MET A 28 -5.09 1.20 -1.84
CA MET A 28 -5.97 2.23 -2.41
C MET A 28 -6.79 1.75 -3.62
N VAL A 29 -6.60 0.52 -4.09
CA VAL A 29 -7.27 0.01 -5.31
C VAL A 29 -8.79 0.05 -5.18
N THR A 30 -9.32 -0.40 -4.03
CA THR A 30 -10.77 -0.41 -3.78
C THR A 30 -11.35 1.00 -3.81
N LEU A 31 -10.67 1.96 -3.18
CA LEU A 31 -11.10 3.36 -3.19
C LEU A 31 -11.13 3.92 -4.61
N HIS A 32 -10.04 3.73 -5.38
CA HIS A 32 -9.98 4.22 -6.76
C HIS A 32 -11.07 3.61 -7.64
N ARG A 33 -11.32 2.30 -7.52
CA ARG A 33 -12.43 1.65 -8.23
C ARG A 33 -13.78 2.23 -7.85
N GLU A 34 -14.00 2.52 -6.58
CA GLU A 34 -15.24 3.12 -6.10
C GLU A 34 -15.45 4.53 -6.66
N VAL A 35 -14.45 5.42 -6.54
CA VAL A 35 -14.57 6.81 -7.00
C VAL A 35 -14.54 6.94 -8.51
N THR A 36 -14.19 5.89 -9.26
CA THR A 36 -14.21 5.88 -10.74
C THR A 36 -15.41 5.10 -11.30
N ALA A 37 -16.18 4.39 -10.47
CA ALA A 37 -17.26 3.49 -10.92
C ALA A 37 -18.36 4.19 -11.70
N HIS A 38 -18.64 5.46 -11.39
CA HIS A 38 -19.67 6.27 -12.03
C HIS A 38 -19.18 6.99 -13.31
N LEU A 39 -17.90 6.89 -13.63
CA LEU A 39 -17.34 7.56 -14.81
C LEU A 39 -17.81 6.88 -16.11
N PRO A 40 -18.07 7.64 -17.19
CA PRO A 40 -18.46 7.06 -18.46
C PRO A 40 -17.34 6.19 -19.05
N ARG A 41 -17.72 5.21 -19.87
CA ARG A 41 -16.73 4.43 -20.63
C ARG A 41 -15.93 5.36 -21.54
N GLY A 42 -14.61 5.31 -21.43
CA GLY A 42 -13.72 6.20 -22.18
C GLY A 42 -13.58 7.61 -21.59
N ALA A 43 -13.97 7.81 -20.32
CA ALA A 43 -13.67 9.01 -19.55
C ALA A 43 -12.21 9.44 -19.73
N GLY A 44 -12.01 10.72 -20.04
CA GLY A 44 -10.73 11.38 -20.00
C GLY A 44 -10.18 11.35 -18.59
N ALA A 45 -9.06 10.65 -18.42
CA ALA A 45 -8.36 10.55 -17.14
C ALA A 45 -6.92 11.05 -17.31
N VAL A 46 -6.55 12.04 -16.50
CA VAL A 46 -5.24 12.70 -16.60
C VAL A 46 -4.46 12.60 -15.30
N ILE A 47 -3.17 12.25 -15.41
CA ILE A 47 -2.20 12.28 -14.33
C ILE A 47 -1.35 13.54 -14.50
N LEU A 48 -1.27 14.37 -13.47
CA LEU A 48 -0.40 15.55 -13.43
C LEU A 48 1.00 15.12 -12.99
N GLU A 49 1.96 15.25 -13.90
CA GLU A 49 3.38 14.96 -13.62
C GLU A 49 4.02 16.03 -12.73
N THR A 50 3.42 17.23 -12.68
CA THR A 50 4.03 18.43 -12.12
C THR A 50 4.70 18.26 -10.76
N PRO A 51 4.09 17.64 -9.74
CA PRO A 51 4.74 17.54 -8.43
C PRO A 51 6.09 16.82 -8.43
N TYR A 52 6.32 15.91 -9.38
CA TYR A 52 7.57 15.14 -9.52
C TYR A 52 8.30 15.42 -10.84
N GLY A 53 7.87 16.40 -11.62
CA GLY A 53 8.42 16.70 -12.96
C GLY A 53 9.90 17.11 -12.96
N PHE A 54 10.43 17.53 -11.81
CA PHE A 54 11.85 17.85 -11.61
C PHE A 54 12.73 16.61 -11.41
N GLN A 55 12.16 15.44 -11.14
CA GLN A 55 12.92 14.23 -10.82
C GLN A 55 13.48 13.58 -12.09
N VAL A 56 14.68 12.99 -11.97
CA VAL A 56 15.36 12.30 -13.09
C VAL A 56 14.57 11.07 -13.55
N ASN A 57 13.91 10.38 -12.62
CA ASN A 57 13.09 9.19 -12.87
C ASN A 57 11.60 9.53 -13.13
N ARG A 58 11.26 10.77 -13.51
CA ARG A 58 9.87 11.20 -13.75
C ARG A 58 9.11 10.29 -14.74
N ASP A 59 9.77 9.82 -15.78
CA ASP A 59 9.15 8.99 -16.82
C ASP A 59 8.78 7.60 -16.26
N ASP A 60 9.61 7.06 -15.34
CA ASP A 60 9.35 5.80 -14.65
C ASP A 60 8.19 5.95 -13.66
N ILE A 61 8.16 7.05 -12.91
CA ILE A 61 7.06 7.43 -12.01
C ILE A 61 5.75 7.51 -12.81
N SER A 62 5.71 8.31 -13.88
CA SER A 62 4.57 8.42 -14.81
C SER A 62 4.14 7.06 -15.38
N SER A 63 5.09 6.22 -15.78
CA SER A 63 4.81 4.89 -16.35
C SER A 63 4.20 3.92 -15.32
N ARG A 64 4.72 3.90 -14.10
CA ARG A 64 4.19 3.06 -13.01
C ARG A 64 2.77 3.46 -12.61
N ALA A 65 2.49 4.75 -12.48
CA ALA A 65 1.13 5.22 -12.19
C ALA A 65 0.13 4.84 -13.30
N ARG A 66 0.48 5.04 -14.58
CA ARG A 66 -0.37 4.61 -15.70
C ARG A 66 -0.66 3.11 -15.66
N GLU A 67 0.36 2.33 -15.34
CA GLU A 67 0.25 0.89 -15.24
C GLU A 67 -0.65 0.44 -14.09
N TYR A 68 -0.52 1.08 -12.92
CA TYR A 68 -1.39 0.88 -11.77
C TYR A 68 -2.86 1.15 -12.12
N PHE A 69 -3.17 2.33 -12.67
CA PHE A 69 -4.56 2.67 -13.01
C PHE A 69 -5.13 1.73 -14.08
N ARG A 70 -4.32 1.35 -15.06
CA ARG A 70 -4.74 0.44 -16.12
C ARG A 70 -5.01 -0.98 -15.61
N ARG A 71 -4.09 -1.58 -14.84
CA ARG A 71 -4.21 -2.98 -14.38
C ARG A 71 -5.12 -3.13 -13.17
N SER A 72 -4.95 -2.25 -12.17
CA SER A 72 -5.60 -2.39 -10.87
C SER A 72 -6.95 -1.71 -10.83
N VAL A 73 -7.09 -0.53 -11.45
CA VAL A 73 -8.33 0.27 -11.40
C VAL A 73 -9.20 0.10 -12.66
N ASN A 74 -8.62 -0.44 -13.74
CA ASN A 74 -9.26 -0.51 -15.07
C ASN A 74 -9.60 0.88 -15.65
N LEU A 75 -8.72 1.86 -15.42
CA LEU A 75 -8.83 3.23 -15.92
C LEU A 75 -7.65 3.55 -16.85
N ALA A 76 -7.94 3.93 -18.10
CA ALA A 76 -6.93 4.34 -19.06
C ALA A 76 -6.55 5.81 -18.84
N THR A 77 -5.29 6.09 -18.51
CA THR A 77 -4.81 7.43 -18.17
C THR A 77 -3.80 7.99 -19.18
N VAL A 78 -3.82 9.31 -19.34
CA VAL A 78 -2.83 10.10 -20.07
C VAL A 78 -2.06 10.97 -19.10
N VAL A 79 -0.76 11.14 -19.31
CA VAL A 79 0.07 12.04 -18.49
C VAL A 79 0.03 13.43 -19.09
N ALA A 80 -0.24 14.43 -18.26
CA ALA A 80 0.00 15.83 -18.55
C ALA A 80 1.44 16.17 -18.13
N PRO A 81 2.37 16.31 -19.10
CA PRO A 81 3.79 16.46 -18.80
C PRO A 81 4.09 17.84 -18.21
N ASP A 82 5.09 17.90 -17.35
CA ASP A 82 5.62 19.18 -16.85
C ASP A 82 6.73 19.69 -17.78
N ARG A 83 6.34 20.34 -18.87
CA ARG A 83 7.28 20.93 -19.83
C ARG A 83 7.69 22.34 -19.42
N ARG A 84 8.99 22.63 -19.47
CA ARG A 84 9.49 24.00 -19.31
C ARG A 84 9.22 24.78 -20.58
N ASP A 85 8.95 26.08 -20.46
CA ASP A 85 8.67 26.94 -21.61
C ASP A 85 9.86 26.98 -22.60
N GLU A 86 11.09 26.75 -22.12
CA GLU A 86 12.30 26.63 -22.96
C GLU A 86 12.28 25.43 -23.91
N ASP A 87 11.52 24.37 -23.60
CA ASP A 87 11.38 23.17 -24.44
C ASP A 87 10.30 23.35 -25.53
N SER A 88 9.57 24.47 -25.54
CA SER A 88 8.47 24.72 -26.46
C SER A 88 8.61 26.09 -27.14
N SER A 89 8.93 26.07 -28.43
CA SER A 89 8.93 27.27 -29.28
C SER A 89 7.52 27.79 -29.63
N ASP A 90 6.45 27.13 -29.13
CA ASP A 90 5.07 27.48 -29.42
C ASP A 90 4.18 27.34 -28.17
N GLY A 91 3.44 28.41 -27.83
CA GLY A 91 2.58 28.49 -26.63
C GLY A 91 1.37 27.54 -26.64
N GLY A 92 1.23 26.70 -27.68
CA GLY A 92 0.18 25.69 -27.81
C GLY A 92 0.25 24.58 -26.76
N CYS A 93 1.44 24.21 -26.27
CA CYS A 93 1.60 23.10 -25.33
C CYS A 93 0.94 23.36 -23.96
N ALA A 94 1.11 24.55 -23.40
CA ALA A 94 0.49 24.91 -22.12
C ALA A 94 -1.04 25.03 -22.22
N ALA A 95 -1.55 25.51 -23.36
CA ALA A 95 -2.98 25.59 -23.63
C ALA A 95 -3.62 24.20 -23.74
N GLU A 96 -2.94 23.25 -24.39
CA GLU A 96 -3.37 21.86 -24.50
C GLU A 96 -3.46 21.17 -23.13
N VAL A 97 -2.44 21.34 -22.28
CA VAL A 97 -2.46 20.79 -20.90
C VAL A 97 -3.62 21.37 -20.11
N ARG A 98 -3.83 22.69 -20.17
CA ARG A 98 -4.97 23.35 -19.52
C ARG A 98 -6.32 22.81 -20.00
N ASP A 99 -6.51 22.70 -21.31
CA ASP A 99 -7.76 22.20 -21.90
C ASP A 99 -8.01 20.74 -21.50
N ARG A 100 -6.97 19.90 -21.52
CA ARG A 100 -7.03 18.51 -21.07
C ARG A 100 -7.45 18.41 -19.60
N VAL A 101 -6.80 19.14 -18.70
CA VAL A 101 -7.16 19.13 -17.27
C VAL A 101 -8.57 19.66 -17.04
N ARG A 102 -8.99 20.68 -17.79
CA ARG A 102 -10.33 21.26 -17.68
C ARG A 102 -11.44 20.29 -18.09
N ARG A 103 -11.22 19.45 -19.11
CA ARG A 103 -12.24 18.55 -19.69
C ARG A 103 -12.16 17.09 -19.23
N SER A 104 -11.11 16.70 -18.53
CA SER A 104 -10.98 15.32 -18.06
C SER A 104 -12.01 15.04 -16.97
N GLU A 105 -12.75 13.94 -17.05
CA GLU A 105 -13.66 13.52 -16.00
C GLU A 105 -12.92 13.05 -14.74
N TRP A 106 -11.65 12.68 -14.86
CA TRP A 106 -10.79 12.32 -13.74
C TRP A 106 -9.41 13.00 -13.83
N VAL A 107 -8.99 13.64 -12.75
CA VAL A 107 -7.67 14.28 -12.60
C VAL A 107 -7.01 13.72 -11.35
N PHE A 108 -5.74 13.33 -11.48
CA PHE A 108 -4.93 12.86 -10.36
C PHE A 108 -3.60 13.57 -10.30
N SER A 109 -3.21 13.94 -9.09
CA SER A 109 -1.90 14.50 -8.77
C SER A 109 -1.41 13.88 -7.48
N GLY A 110 -0.15 13.44 -7.48
CA GLY A 110 0.40 12.59 -6.42
C GLY A 110 1.70 13.13 -5.82
N PRO A 111 2.72 12.28 -5.65
CA PRO A 111 3.86 12.53 -4.78
C PRO A 111 4.86 13.49 -5.41
N GLY A 112 5.76 14.05 -4.60
CA GLY A 112 6.84 14.92 -5.07
C GLY A 112 6.99 16.16 -4.19
N SER A 113 7.19 17.32 -4.80
CA SER A 113 7.43 18.59 -4.10
C SER A 113 6.20 19.50 -4.16
N PRO A 114 5.62 19.89 -3.01
CA PRO A 114 4.52 20.86 -2.96
C PRO A 114 4.92 22.24 -3.50
N SER A 115 6.11 22.72 -3.15
CA SER A 115 6.62 24.04 -3.56
C SER A 115 6.85 24.11 -5.08
N TYR A 116 7.46 23.07 -5.64
CA TYR A 116 7.64 22.94 -7.09
C TYR A 116 6.29 22.89 -7.80
N ALA A 117 5.34 22.08 -7.32
CA ALA A 117 4.00 22.00 -7.89
C ALA A 117 3.30 23.37 -7.92
N LEU A 118 3.34 24.11 -6.81
CA LEU A 118 2.73 25.44 -6.70
C LEU A 118 3.33 26.45 -7.68
N ASP A 119 4.66 26.53 -7.76
CA ASP A 119 5.35 27.43 -8.69
C ASP A 119 4.95 27.16 -10.15
N ARG A 120 4.98 25.88 -10.53
CA ARG A 120 4.63 25.45 -11.89
C ARG A 120 3.15 25.64 -12.20
N TRP A 121 2.24 25.30 -11.29
CA TRP A 121 0.81 25.47 -11.49
C TRP A 121 0.36 26.93 -11.49
N SER A 122 1.06 27.80 -10.75
CA SER A 122 0.88 29.24 -10.82
C SER A 122 1.26 29.75 -12.22
N THR A 123 2.47 29.40 -12.66
CA THR A 123 3.00 29.80 -13.98
C THR A 123 2.11 29.32 -15.14
N LEU A 124 1.66 28.07 -15.09
CA LEU A 124 0.80 27.47 -16.13
C LEU A 124 -0.68 27.86 -15.99
N ARG A 125 -1.06 28.55 -14.93
CA ARG A 125 -2.45 28.83 -14.51
C ARG A 125 -3.31 27.57 -14.36
N LEU A 126 -2.68 26.45 -13.98
CA LEU A 126 -3.37 25.18 -13.71
C LEU A 126 -4.10 25.22 -12.36
N GLY A 127 -3.58 25.97 -11.38
CA GLY A 127 -4.23 26.14 -10.07
C GLY A 127 -5.66 26.70 -10.19
N GLU A 128 -5.86 27.68 -11.09
CA GLU A 128 -7.18 28.25 -11.36
C GLU A 128 -8.15 27.21 -11.94
N ILE A 129 -7.67 26.32 -12.81
CA ILE A 129 -8.48 25.27 -13.43
C ILE A 129 -8.88 24.23 -12.40
N LEU A 130 -7.94 23.80 -11.55
CA LEU A 130 -8.24 22.87 -10.45
C LEU A 130 -9.28 23.47 -9.49
N ARG A 131 -9.13 24.76 -9.16
CA ARG A 131 -10.12 25.50 -8.34
C ARG A 131 -11.48 25.56 -9.00
N GLU A 132 -11.54 25.86 -10.29
CA GLU A 132 -12.78 25.92 -11.05
C GLU A 132 -13.48 24.56 -11.13
N ARG A 133 -12.73 23.46 -11.29
CA ARG A 133 -13.30 22.10 -11.28
C ARG A 133 -14.01 21.80 -9.97
N VAL A 134 -13.36 22.10 -8.84
CA VAL A 134 -13.95 21.89 -7.51
C VAL A 134 -15.14 22.80 -7.29
N SER A 135 -15.02 24.10 -7.61
CA SER A 135 -16.10 25.06 -7.36
C SER A 135 -17.34 24.82 -8.22
N ARG A 136 -17.18 24.20 -9.39
CA ARG A 136 -18.29 23.84 -10.29
C ARG A 136 -18.87 22.46 -10.02
N GLY A 137 -18.25 21.66 -9.16
CA GLY A 137 -18.62 20.24 -9.01
C GLY A 137 -18.42 19.50 -10.34
N TYR A 138 -17.21 19.47 -10.88
CA TYR A 138 -16.93 18.78 -12.13
C TYR A 138 -15.95 17.61 -11.98
N GLY A 139 -16.46 16.42 -12.27
CA GLY A 139 -15.70 15.17 -12.31
C GLY A 139 -15.02 14.84 -10.99
N VAL A 140 -14.01 13.99 -11.06
CA VAL A 140 -13.23 13.55 -9.91
C VAL A 140 -11.86 14.21 -9.93
N THR A 141 -11.48 14.86 -8.83
CA THR A 141 -10.15 15.44 -8.64
C THR A 141 -9.50 14.78 -7.43
N VAL A 142 -8.42 14.05 -7.65
CA VAL A 142 -7.66 13.33 -6.64
C VAL A 142 -6.33 14.05 -6.40
N MET A 143 -6.08 14.45 -5.15
CA MET A 143 -4.87 15.12 -4.71
C MET A 143 -4.27 14.30 -3.56
N ALA A 144 -3.09 13.74 -3.77
CA ALA A 144 -2.43 12.86 -2.79
C ALA A 144 -1.07 13.40 -2.37
N SER A 145 -0.64 13.08 -1.15
CA SER A 145 0.68 13.40 -0.62
C SER A 145 1.07 14.86 -0.94
N ALA A 146 2.16 15.10 -1.66
CA ALA A 146 2.63 16.44 -2.01
C ALA A 146 1.56 17.34 -2.67
N ALA A 147 0.72 16.78 -3.55
CA ALA A 147 -0.36 17.53 -4.16
C ALA A 147 -1.46 17.90 -3.14
N ALA A 148 -1.77 17.01 -2.18
CA ALA A 148 -2.70 17.29 -1.08
C ALA A 148 -2.22 18.47 -0.22
N CYS A 149 -0.91 18.63 0.01
CA CYS A 149 -0.36 19.79 0.73
C CYS A 149 -0.77 21.14 0.09
N THR A 150 -1.01 21.18 -1.21
CA THR A 150 -1.25 22.43 -1.95
C THR A 150 -2.70 22.91 -1.91
N VAL A 151 -3.67 22.07 -1.53
CA VAL A 151 -5.10 22.33 -1.76
C VAL A 151 -5.70 23.35 -0.79
N GLY A 152 -5.03 23.58 0.34
CA GLY A 152 -5.45 24.50 1.39
C GLY A 152 -5.19 25.97 1.08
N CYS A 153 -5.50 26.86 2.03
CA CYS A 153 -5.12 28.27 1.96
C CYS A 153 -3.61 28.49 2.19
N ALA A 154 -2.98 27.54 2.85
CA ALA A 154 -1.55 27.46 3.09
C ALA A 154 -1.06 26.06 2.74
N ALA A 155 0.18 25.97 2.29
CA ALA A 155 0.82 24.75 1.83
C ALA A 155 2.18 24.56 2.48
N LEU A 156 2.49 23.31 2.84
CA LEU A 156 3.71 22.96 3.52
C LEU A 156 4.85 22.66 2.53
N PRO A 157 5.94 23.46 2.48
CA PRO A 157 7.12 23.15 1.68
C PRO A 157 8.01 22.13 2.39
N VAL A 158 7.55 20.88 2.47
CA VAL A 158 8.18 19.84 3.31
C VAL A 158 9.63 19.56 2.92
N TYR A 159 9.99 19.58 1.64
CA TYR A 159 11.38 19.30 1.23
C TYR A 159 12.33 20.41 1.67
N GLU A 160 11.90 21.67 1.58
CA GLU A 160 12.67 22.81 2.04
C GLU A 160 12.92 22.73 3.55
N ILE A 161 11.88 22.41 4.32
CA ILE A 161 11.97 22.35 5.78
C ILE A 161 12.73 21.11 6.27
N TYR A 162 12.36 19.93 5.75
CA TYR A 162 12.89 18.65 6.24
C TYR A 162 14.22 18.26 5.58
N LYS A 163 14.31 18.36 4.23
CA LYS A 163 15.50 17.91 3.48
C LYS A 163 16.56 19.02 3.35
N ALA A 164 16.17 20.26 3.07
CA ALA A 164 17.11 21.37 2.88
C ALA A 164 17.44 22.16 4.16
N GLY A 165 16.64 21.99 5.22
CA GLY A 165 16.87 22.63 6.52
C GLY A 165 16.50 24.11 6.59
N HIS A 166 15.61 24.58 5.70
CA HIS A 166 15.07 25.93 5.75
C HIS A 166 14.22 26.14 7.02
N SER A 167 14.09 27.40 7.45
CA SER A 167 13.16 27.77 8.51
C SER A 167 11.72 27.40 8.11
N PRO A 168 10.90 26.86 9.04
CA PRO A 168 9.50 26.56 8.75
C PRO A 168 8.73 27.83 8.37
N GLU A 169 8.13 27.82 7.18
CA GLU A 169 7.24 28.88 6.69
C GLU A 169 6.15 28.24 5.81
N TRP A 170 4.94 28.81 5.85
CA TRP A 170 3.86 28.42 4.94
C TRP A 170 4.00 29.09 3.57
N LEU A 171 3.80 28.32 2.50
CA LEU A 171 3.56 28.89 1.19
C LEU A 171 2.05 29.17 1.00
N PRO A 172 1.67 30.16 0.17
CA PRO A 172 0.28 30.28 -0.28
C PRO A 172 -0.15 29.01 -1.03
N GLY A 173 -1.29 28.43 -0.64
CA GLY A 173 -1.86 27.27 -1.34
C GLY A 173 -2.79 27.66 -2.50
N LEU A 174 -3.29 26.66 -3.21
CA LEU A 174 -4.29 26.81 -4.28
C LEU A 174 -5.68 27.22 -3.76
N ASP A 175 -5.91 27.06 -2.46
CA ASP A 175 -7.15 27.37 -1.76
C ASP A 175 -8.40 26.67 -2.35
N LEU A 176 -8.24 25.47 -2.90
CA LEU A 176 -9.37 24.64 -3.38
C LEU A 176 -10.40 24.44 -2.26
N MET A 177 -9.93 24.20 -1.04
CA MET A 177 -10.77 24.02 0.16
C MET A 177 -11.58 25.28 0.50
N GLY A 178 -11.06 26.47 0.17
CA GLY A 178 -11.77 27.73 0.35
C GLY A 178 -13.07 27.80 -0.44
N THR A 179 -13.14 27.16 -1.62
CA THR A 179 -14.38 27.07 -2.43
C THR A 179 -15.48 26.29 -1.71
N LEU A 180 -15.10 25.41 -0.78
CA LEU A 180 -15.99 24.60 0.03
C LEU A 180 -16.31 25.26 1.38
N GLY A 181 -15.83 26.48 1.64
CA GLY A 181 -15.97 27.18 2.91
C GLY A 181 -15.04 26.66 4.01
N LEU A 182 -13.96 25.95 3.64
CA LEU A 182 -12.98 25.39 4.57
C LEU A 182 -11.66 26.16 4.45
N ARG A 183 -11.34 26.98 5.47
CA ARG A 183 -10.05 27.65 5.57
C ARG A 183 -9.07 26.75 6.30
N VAL A 184 -8.34 25.92 5.57
CA VAL A 184 -7.43 24.93 6.17
C VAL A 184 -6.07 24.90 5.49
N ALA A 185 -5.04 24.50 6.25
CA ALA A 185 -3.81 23.93 5.71
C ALA A 185 -3.95 22.41 5.74
N VAL A 186 -3.75 21.73 4.61
CA VAL A 186 -3.86 20.26 4.54
C VAL A 186 -2.49 19.64 4.75
N ILE A 187 -2.39 18.69 5.68
CA ILE A 187 -1.15 17.97 5.99
C ILE A 187 -1.42 16.46 5.79
N PRO A 188 -0.95 15.87 4.67
CA PRO A 188 -0.92 14.41 4.47
C PRO A 188 0.15 13.77 5.38
N HIS A 189 0.32 12.46 5.34
CA HIS A 189 1.32 11.76 6.18
C HIS A 189 1.26 12.19 7.66
N TYR A 190 0.04 12.39 8.18
CA TYR A 190 -0.14 13.10 9.44
C TYR A 190 0.39 12.30 10.64
N ASP A 191 0.26 10.98 10.59
CA ASP A 191 0.75 10.04 11.59
C ASP A 191 2.08 9.37 11.22
N ASN A 192 2.79 9.85 10.19
CA ASN A 192 4.04 9.26 9.71
C ASN A 192 5.01 8.90 10.85
N THR A 193 5.57 7.68 10.76
CA THR A 193 6.49 7.10 11.74
C THR A 193 7.83 6.64 11.15
N GLU A 194 8.13 6.95 9.88
CA GLU A 194 9.36 6.52 9.20
C GLU A 194 10.65 6.95 9.90
N GLY A 195 10.58 8.01 10.71
CA GLY A 195 11.73 8.53 11.45
C GLY A 195 12.29 7.60 12.53
N GLY A 196 11.57 6.56 12.92
CA GLY A 196 11.98 5.56 13.92
C GLY A 196 12.31 6.16 15.29
N THR A 197 13.52 6.72 15.44
CA THR A 197 14.02 7.34 16.67
C THR A 197 13.68 8.82 16.81
N HIS A 198 13.16 9.47 15.77
CA HIS A 198 12.77 10.88 15.80
C HIS A 198 11.35 11.13 15.25
N ASP A 199 10.74 12.23 15.71
CA ASP A 199 9.36 12.60 15.36
C ASP A 199 9.25 13.04 13.89
N THR A 200 8.59 12.22 13.07
CA THR A 200 8.30 12.47 11.64
C THR A 200 6.82 12.70 11.37
N ARG A 201 6.00 12.77 12.42
CA ARG A 201 4.57 13.06 12.29
C ARG A 201 4.38 14.39 11.60
N PHE A 202 3.20 14.57 11.01
CA PHE A 202 2.78 15.79 10.32
C PHE A 202 3.63 16.08 9.08
N CYS A 203 3.79 15.08 8.20
CA CYS A 203 4.57 15.20 6.96
C CYS A 203 6.04 15.57 7.25
N TYR A 204 6.76 14.73 8.01
CA TYR A 204 8.17 14.89 8.37
C TYR A 204 8.54 16.16 9.16
N LEU A 205 7.56 16.87 9.70
CA LEU A 205 7.81 18.07 10.52
C LEU A 205 8.20 17.76 11.95
N GLY A 206 7.47 16.82 12.56
CA GLY A 206 7.42 16.66 14.01
C GLY A 206 6.67 17.78 14.74
N GLU A 207 6.24 17.50 15.96
CA GLU A 207 5.43 18.40 16.80
C GLU A 207 6.01 19.82 16.97
N PRO A 208 7.32 20.00 17.23
CA PRO A 208 7.86 21.34 17.52
C PRO A 208 7.74 22.30 16.33
N ARG A 209 7.95 21.79 15.10
CA ARG A 209 7.85 22.58 13.88
C ARG A 209 6.39 22.89 13.55
N LEU A 210 5.50 21.89 13.64
CA LEU A 210 4.07 22.11 13.42
C LEU A 210 3.51 23.15 14.40
N THR A 211 3.85 23.06 15.68
CA THR A 211 3.38 24.01 16.70
C THR A 211 3.83 25.44 16.43
N SER A 212 4.99 25.62 15.80
CA SER A 212 5.50 26.94 15.43
C SER A 212 4.74 27.48 14.21
N LEU A 213 4.61 26.66 13.17
CA LEU A 213 3.85 26.99 11.95
C LEU A 213 2.37 27.28 12.23
N GLU A 214 1.75 26.55 13.16
CA GLU A 214 0.34 26.72 13.50
C GLU A 214 0.02 28.14 14.01
N LYS A 215 0.99 28.84 14.62
CA LYS A 215 0.83 30.22 15.10
C LYS A 215 0.84 31.26 13.97
N GLU A 216 1.39 30.91 12.82
CA GLU A 216 1.44 31.78 11.64
C GLU A 216 0.18 31.65 10.79
N LEU A 217 -0.62 30.60 11.03
CA LEU A 217 -1.90 30.44 10.36
C LEU A 217 -2.92 31.48 10.87
N PRO A 218 -3.82 31.96 9.99
CA PRO A 218 -4.91 32.85 10.39
C PRO A 218 -5.78 32.22 11.50
N ASP A 219 -6.21 33.03 12.48
CA ASP A 219 -7.03 32.55 13.62
C ASP A 219 -8.31 31.79 13.21
N SER A 220 -8.86 32.10 12.04
CA SER A 220 -10.06 31.49 11.46
C SER A 220 -9.78 30.18 10.70
N SER A 221 -8.55 29.69 10.73
CA SER A 221 -8.12 28.49 10.02
C SER A 221 -7.75 27.34 10.95
N ALA A 222 -7.61 26.15 10.37
CA ALA A 222 -7.19 24.95 11.07
C ALA A 222 -6.24 24.12 10.19
N VAL A 223 -5.51 23.20 10.82
CA VAL A 223 -4.79 22.13 10.13
C VAL A 223 -5.76 20.97 9.91
N LEU A 224 -5.86 20.49 8.66
CA LEU A 224 -6.54 19.26 8.28
C LEU A 224 -5.49 18.17 8.04
N GLY A 225 -5.26 17.35 9.06
CA GLY A 225 -4.40 16.18 9.00
C GLY A 225 -5.10 14.99 8.33
N ILE A 226 -4.39 14.30 7.44
CA ILE A 226 -4.82 13.02 6.85
C ILE A 226 -3.70 12.01 7.10
N ASP A 227 -4.02 10.97 7.86
CA ASP A 227 -3.11 9.88 8.17
C ASP A 227 -2.71 9.10 6.90
N GLU A 228 -1.63 8.34 7.00
CA GLU A 228 -1.21 7.40 5.96
C GLU A 228 -2.29 6.35 5.68
N HIS A 229 -2.33 5.86 4.45
CA HIS A 229 -3.35 4.91 3.97
C HIS A 229 -4.81 5.33 4.29
N THR A 230 -5.06 6.64 4.32
CA THR A 230 -6.36 7.25 4.61
C THR A 230 -6.70 8.30 3.55
N ALA A 231 -7.98 8.45 3.23
CA ALA A 231 -8.48 9.43 2.29
C ALA A 231 -9.69 10.18 2.85
N VAL A 232 -9.80 11.46 2.50
CA VAL A 232 -10.97 12.30 2.74
C VAL A 232 -11.65 12.56 1.41
N ILE A 233 -12.90 12.12 1.28
CA ILE A 233 -13.68 12.24 0.05
C ILE A 233 -14.78 13.25 0.32
N VAL A 234 -14.79 14.33 -0.46
CA VAL A 234 -15.87 15.32 -0.45
C VAL A 234 -16.72 15.11 -1.70
N ASP A 235 -17.96 14.68 -1.49
CA ASP A 235 -18.98 14.68 -2.52
C ASP A 235 -19.48 16.11 -2.69
N LEU A 236 -19.22 16.68 -3.86
CA LEU A 236 -19.48 18.09 -4.19
C LEU A 236 -20.96 18.32 -4.49
N ASP A 237 -21.70 17.28 -4.87
CA ASP A 237 -23.12 17.35 -5.20
C ASP A 237 -23.96 17.22 -3.92
N THR A 238 -23.64 16.25 -3.07
CA THR A 238 -24.40 15.99 -1.84
C THR A 238 -23.88 16.74 -0.62
N SER A 239 -22.73 17.41 -0.72
CA SER A 239 -22.04 18.07 0.41
C SER A 239 -21.79 17.12 1.58
N LEU A 240 -21.42 15.87 1.29
CA LEU A 240 -21.02 14.88 2.28
C LEU A 240 -19.50 14.70 2.27
N VAL A 241 -18.93 14.50 3.45
CA VAL A 241 -17.52 14.19 3.65
C VAL A 241 -17.40 12.80 4.24
N ARG A 242 -16.63 11.93 3.59
CA ARG A 242 -16.35 10.58 4.06
C ARG A 242 -14.86 10.41 4.32
N VAL A 243 -14.53 9.89 5.50
CA VAL A 243 -13.17 9.43 5.81
C VAL A 243 -13.09 7.95 5.45
N TRP A 244 -12.20 7.61 4.53
CA TRP A 244 -11.99 6.25 4.04
C TRP A 244 -10.58 5.78 4.42
N GLY A 245 -10.42 4.48 4.68
CA GLY A 245 -9.11 3.90 5.03
C GLY A 245 -9.01 3.57 6.53
N ARG A 246 -7.78 3.27 6.97
CA ARG A 246 -7.51 2.68 8.29
C ARG A 246 -7.19 3.71 9.38
N GLY A 247 -6.70 4.88 9.00
CA GLY A 247 -6.34 5.96 9.91
C GLY A 247 -7.50 6.93 10.16
N VAL A 248 -7.15 8.17 10.48
CA VAL A 248 -8.11 9.22 10.80
C VAL A 248 -7.90 10.50 9.98
N MET A 249 -8.96 11.29 9.88
CA MET A 249 -8.87 12.70 9.55
C MET A 249 -8.80 13.49 10.86
N THR A 250 -7.81 14.36 11.00
CA THR A 250 -7.64 15.21 12.19
C THR A 250 -7.87 16.67 11.85
N ILE A 251 -8.73 17.35 12.61
CA ILE A 251 -8.85 18.81 12.58
C ILE A 251 -8.11 19.34 13.79
N ARG A 252 -7.02 20.07 13.59
CA ARG A 252 -6.20 20.64 14.65
C ARG A 252 -6.24 22.17 14.61
N ARG A 253 -6.53 22.78 15.76
CA ARG A 253 -6.53 24.23 15.94
C ARG A 253 -6.00 24.61 17.31
N ASN A 254 -5.02 25.51 17.32
CA ASN A 254 -4.30 25.94 18.51
C ASN A 254 -3.85 24.77 19.40
N GLY A 255 -3.33 23.70 18.77
CA GLY A 255 -2.90 22.49 19.45
C GLY A 255 -4.02 21.52 19.86
N ILE A 256 -5.29 21.91 19.74
CA ILE A 256 -6.44 21.07 20.06
C ILE A 256 -6.84 20.25 18.83
N SER A 257 -6.79 18.93 18.95
CA SER A 257 -7.10 18.01 17.84
C SER A 257 -8.46 17.34 18.03
N THR A 258 -9.31 17.40 17.02
CA THR A 258 -10.52 16.59 16.89
C THR A 258 -10.31 15.54 15.81
N ARG A 259 -10.49 14.26 16.15
CA ARG A 259 -10.27 13.13 15.23
C ARG A 259 -11.59 12.61 14.70
N VAL A 260 -11.59 12.23 13.42
CA VAL A 260 -12.71 11.59 12.73
C VAL A 260 -12.20 10.28 12.13
N SER A 261 -12.71 9.16 12.66
CA SER A 261 -12.23 7.83 12.28
C SER A 261 -12.60 7.44 10.85
N GLY A 262 -11.75 6.62 10.22
CA GLY A 262 -12.10 5.91 8.98
C GLY A 262 -13.46 5.20 9.07
N GLY A 263 -14.21 5.25 7.98
CA GLY A 263 -15.60 4.79 7.87
C GLY A 263 -16.65 5.81 8.28
N THR A 264 -16.26 6.96 8.84
CA THR A 264 -17.21 8.01 9.21
C THR A 264 -17.64 8.83 7.99
N THR A 265 -18.94 9.09 7.87
CA THR A 265 -19.50 10.08 6.94
C THR A 265 -20.16 11.19 7.74
N LEU A 266 -19.87 12.45 7.41
CA LEU A 266 -20.47 13.63 8.04
C LEU A 266 -20.85 14.69 6.99
N PRO A 267 -21.82 15.55 7.27
CA PRO A 267 -22.11 16.71 6.41
C PRO A 267 -20.92 17.67 6.34
N LEU A 268 -20.68 18.28 5.18
CA LEU A 268 -19.64 19.29 4.98
C LEU A 268 -19.79 20.47 5.95
N GLU A 269 -21.02 20.86 6.30
CA GLU A 269 -21.27 21.90 7.29
C GLU A 269 -20.73 21.55 8.69
N GLN A 270 -20.79 20.28 9.07
CA GLN A 270 -20.19 19.82 10.32
C GLN A 270 -18.67 19.97 10.29
N LEU A 271 -18.01 19.64 9.17
CA LEU A 271 -16.58 19.86 9.01
C LEU A 271 -16.22 21.36 9.08
N ARG A 272 -17.04 22.24 8.48
CA ARG A 272 -16.86 23.70 8.59
C ARG A 272 -16.94 24.18 10.05
N ASN A 273 -17.86 23.64 10.83
CA ASN A 273 -17.99 23.97 12.26
C ASN A 273 -16.77 23.52 13.07
N LEU A 274 -16.23 22.33 12.78
CA LEU A 274 -14.99 21.83 13.38
C LEU A 274 -13.80 22.76 13.05
N VAL A 275 -13.65 23.16 11.78
CA VAL A 275 -12.59 24.09 11.34
C VAL A 275 -12.72 25.45 12.04
N LYS A 276 -13.94 25.97 12.20
CA LYS A 276 -14.21 27.22 12.94
C LYS A 276 -14.03 27.07 14.45
N GLY A 277 -13.78 25.87 14.97
CA GLY A 277 -13.72 25.55 16.40
C GLY A 277 -15.03 25.81 17.15
N THR A 278 -16.17 25.73 16.46
CA THR A 278 -17.48 25.77 17.11
C THR A 278 -17.77 24.37 17.65
N PRO A 279 -18.26 24.21 18.90
CA PRO A 279 -18.62 22.90 19.42
C PRO A 279 -19.68 22.25 18.53
N SER A 280 -19.28 21.29 17.71
CA SER A 280 -20.23 20.42 17.04
C SER A 280 -20.75 19.44 18.09
N ALA A 281 -22.07 19.20 18.12
CA ALA A 281 -22.62 18.03 18.80
C ALA A 281 -21.79 16.81 18.39
N ALA A 282 -21.39 16.01 19.38
CA ALA A 282 -20.45 14.90 19.26
C ALA A 282 -20.67 14.15 17.94
N VAL A 283 -19.60 13.93 17.17
CA VAL A 283 -19.62 13.09 15.96
C VAL A 283 -20.26 11.77 16.36
N PRO A 284 -21.50 11.45 15.92
CA PRO A 284 -22.08 10.16 16.23
C PRO A 284 -21.25 9.12 15.50
N LEU A 285 -20.78 8.10 16.22
CA LEU A 285 -20.37 6.85 15.59
C LEU A 285 -21.61 6.34 14.83
N SER A 286 -21.64 6.51 13.51
CA SER A 286 -22.79 6.05 12.72
C SER A 286 -22.80 4.52 12.73
N ARG A 287 -23.70 3.96 13.54
CA ARG A 287 -24.18 2.60 13.42
C ARG A 287 -25.28 2.61 12.35
N ARG A 288 -25.07 1.88 11.26
CA ARG A 288 -26.05 1.68 10.16
C ARG A 288 -27.41 1.21 10.73
N PRO A 289 -28.56 1.61 10.16
CA PRO A 289 -29.85 0.99 10.49
C PRO A 289 -29.81 -0.51 10.11
N PRO A 290 -30.52 -1.39 10.83
CA PRO A 290 -30.59 -2.80 10.46
C PRO A 290 -31.43 -2.94 9.19
N GLU A 291 -30.80 -3.36 8.10
CA GLU A 291 -31.51 -3.91 6.94
C GLU A 291 -31.62 -5.41 7.17
N ASP A 292 -32.84 -5.88 7.39
CA ASP A 292 -33.20 -7.28 7.34
C ASP A 292 -33.00 -7.79 5.90
N GLY A 293 -32.17 -8.82 5.72
CA GLY A 293 -31.98 -9.50 4.45
C GLY A 293 -30.64 -10.18 4.34
N GLU A 294 -30.64 -11.50 4.54
CA GLU A 294 -29.50 -12.38 4.26
C GLU A 294 -29.10 -12.29 2.78
N ASP A 295 -27.98 -11.63 2.47
CA ASP A 295 -27.06 -12.05 1.41
C ASP A 295 -25.70 -11.32 1.55
N GLY A 296 -24.62 -12.04 1.23
CA GLY A 296 -23.23 -11.77 1.62
C GLY A 296 -22.71 -10.34 1.51
N ALA A 297 -22.54 -9.68 2.66
CA ALA A 297 -22.01 -8.32 2.76
C ALA A 297 -20.50 -8.23 2.49
N HIS A 298 -20.15 -7.59 1.38
CA HIS A 298 -18.84 -6.99 1.15
C HIS A 298 -18.66 -5.82 2.13
N ARG A 299 -17.73 -5.93 3.08
CA ARG A 299 -17.36 -4.84 4.00
C ARG A 299 -16.54 -3.79 3.25
N PRO A 300 -16.90 -2.49 3.23
CA PRO A 300 -16.03 -1.45 2.68
C PRO A 300 -15.14 -0.91 3.80
N GLY A 301 -14.04 -1.61 4.01
CA GLY A 301 -12.86 -1.18 4.75
C GLY A 301 -11.73 -1.99 4.15
N SER A 302 -10.72 -1.34 3.60
CA SER A 302 -9.58 -2.07 3.04
C SER A 302 -8.84 -2.80 4.18
N ASP A 303 -9.16 -4.08 4.36
CA ASP A 303 -8.38 -5.06 5.13
C ASP A 303 -7.00 -5.34 4.47
N ALA A 304 -6.61 -4.60 3.44
CA ALA A 304 -5.32 -4.74 2.80
C ALA A 304 -4.20 -4.38 3.79
N VAL A 305 -3.30 -5.35 3.96
CA VAL A 305 -2.12 -5.32 4.83
C VAL A 305 -1.05 -4.43 4.19
N THR A 306 -0.38 -3.56 4.95
CA THR A 306 0.72 -2.74 4.42
C THR A 306 1.92 -3.61 4.06
N LEU A 307 2.84 -3.11 3.21
CA LEU A 307 4.06 -3.86 2.88
C LEU A 307 4.87 -4.21 4.15
N GLN A 308 4.96 -3.29 5.10
CA GLN A 308 5.67 -3.50 6.35
C GLN A 308 5.04 -4.60 7.20
N GLU A 309 3.71 -4.57 7.37
CA GLU A 309 2.97 -5.60 8.09
C GLU A 309 3.15 -6.98 7.42
N ALA A 310 3.13 -7.03 6.08
CA ALA A 310 3.30 -8.27 5.32
C ALA A 310 4.72 -8.85 5.47
N VAL A 311 5.77 -8.02 5.43
CA VAL A 311 7.15 -8.47 5.63
C VAL A 311 7.34 -9.02 7.05
N VAL A 312 6.85 -8.34 8.08
CA VAL A 312 6.94 -8.80 9.47
C VAL A 312 6.21 -10.14 9.65
N ALA A 313 5.01 -10.27 9.08
CA ALA A 313 4.24 -11.51 9.12
C ALA A 313 4.96 -12.66 8.39
N ALA A 314 5.60 -12.38 7.25
CA ALA A 314 6.41 -13.35 6.51
C ALA A 314 7.62 -13.80 7.32
N GLU A 315 8.36 -12.89 7.99
CA GLU A 315 9.53 -13.25 8.82
C GLU A 315 9.16 -14.17 9.99
N LEU A 316 8.07 -13.87 10.68
CA LEU A 316 7.54 -14.69 11.76
C LEU A 316 7.14 -16.08 11.25
N SER A 317 6.38 -16.12 10.15
CA SER A 317 5.93 -17.39 9.55
C SER A 317 7.09 -18.23 9.01
N PHE A 318 8.09 -17.59 8.42
CA PHE A 318 9.30 -18.24 7.91
C PHE A 318 10.11 -18.84 9.05
N SER A 319 10.28 -18.10 10.15
CA SER A 319 11.01 -18.58 11.32
C SER A 319 10.33 -19.78 11.97
N ALA A 320 9.00 -19.76 12.10
CA ALA A 320 8.22 -20.91 12.56
C ALA A 320 8.34 -22.13 11.61
N ALA A 321 8.33 -21.90 10.28
CA ALA A 321 8.52 -22.97 9.30
C ALA A 321 9.95 -23.56 9.36
N GLN A 322 10.96 -22.73 9.64
CA GLN A 322 12.34 -23.16 9.83
C GLN A 322 12.50 -24.01 11.10
N GLU A 323 11.89 -23.61 12.22
CA GLU A 323 11.88 -24.40 13.46
C GLU A 323 11.22 -25.76 13.25
N ALA A 324 10.13 -25.80 12.48
CA ALA A 324 9.45 -27.03 12.08
C ALA A 324 10.18 -27.84 10.99
N ARG A 325 11.32 -27.35 10.46
CA ARG A 325 12.08 -27.92 9.34
C ARG A 325 11.23 -28.19 8.08
N ASN A 326 10.24 -27.33 7.82
CA ASN A 326 9.35 -27.45 6.67
C ASN A 326 9.84 -26.61 5.48
N ALA A 327 10.68 -27.20 4.64
CA ALA A 327 11.30 -26.50 3.49
C ALA A 327 10.28 -26.02 2.44
N VAL A 328 9.20 -26.79 2.21
CA VAL A 328 8.13 -26.40 1.27
C VAL A 328 7.46 -25.13 1.74
N LYS A 329 7.04 -25.08 3.01
CA LYS A 329 6.41 -23.89 3.59
C LYS A 329 7.34 -22.68 3.60
N MET A 330 8.63 -22.88 3.86
CA MET A 330 9.63 -21.79 3.78
C MET A 330 9.73 -21.23 2.35
N ALA A 331 9.70 -22.10 1.33
CA ALA A 331 9.74 -21.69 -0.08
C ALA A 331 8.45 -20.95 -0.48
N ASP A 332 7.28 -21.47 -0.09
CA ASP A 332 5.98 -20.85 -0.36
C ASP A 332 5.92 -19.42 0.21
N ILE A 333 6.33 -19.23 1.46
CA ILE A 333 6.39 -17.90 2.12
C ILE A 333 7.33 -16.96 1.36
N THR A 334 8.46 -17.47 0.85
CA THR A 334 9.44 -16.66 0.11
C THR A 334 8.85 -16.18 -1.23
N VAL A 335 8.14 -17.06 -1.95
CA VAL A 335 7.47 -16.71 -3.22
C VAL A 335 6.30 -15.75 -2.97
N GLU A 336 5.52 -15.99 -1.92
CA GLU A 336 4.42 -15.10 -1.53
C GLU A 336 4.93 -13.70 -1.20
N LEU A 337 6.02 -13.57 -0.43
CA LEU A 337 6.62 -12.28 -0.12
C LEU A 337 7.14 -11.57 -1.38
N GLU A 338 7.73 -12.29 -2.33
CA GLU A 338 8.15 -11.72 -3.62
C GLU A 338 6.95 -11.15 -4.39
N SER A 339 5.85 -11.89 -4.45
CA SER A 339 4.61 -11.45 -5.10
C SER A 339 4.01 -10.20 -4.43
N VAL A 340 4.08 -10.12 -3.10
CA VAL A 340 3.69 -8.92 -2.35
C VAL A 340 4.59 -7.74 -2.71
N ILE A 341 5.92 -7.90 -2.67
CA ILE A 341 6.86 -6.83 -3.05
C ILE A 341 6.59 -6.34 -4.48
N ALA A 342 6.32 -7.25 -5.41
CA ALA A 342 5.98 -6.91 -6.79
C ALA A 342 4.68 -6.09 -6.88
N ALA A 343 3.64 -6.45 -6.13
CA ALA A 343 2.38 -5.71 -6.10
C ALA A 343 2.53 -4.27 -5.57
N TRP A 344 3.45 -4.06 -4.64
CA TRP A 344 3.77 -2.75 -4.07
C TRP A 344 4.75 -1.92 -4.90
N SER A 345 5.37 -2.50 -5.94
CA SER A 345 6.36 -1.81 -6.79
C SER A 345 5.81 -0.61 -7.58
N ALA A 346 4.49 -0.57 -7.79
CA ALA A 346 3.82 0.53 -8.46
C ALA A 346 3.61 1.74 -7.55
N ASP A 347 3.84 1.60 -6.23
CA ASP A 347 3.69 2.69 -5.30
C ASP A 347 4.77 3.76 -5.51
N MET A 348 4.36 5.02 -5.39
CA MET A 348 5.10 6.15 -5.96
C MET A 348 5.84 6.97 -4.90
N GLU A 349 5.62 6.70 -3.62
CA GLU A 349 6.38 7.25 -2.51
C GLU A 349 7.80 6.68 -2.47
N GLU A 350 8.78 7.51 -2.04
CA GLU A 350 10.21 7.18 -2.09
C GLU A 350 10.52 5.90 -1.29
N ASP A 351 10.95 4.86 -2.02
CA ASP A 351 10.94 3.41 -1.70
C ASP A 351 11.90 2.95 -0.57
N GLN A 352 11.81 3.49 0.65
CA GLN A 352 12.52 2.90 1.80
C GLN A 352 11.94 1.51 2.17
N GLY A 353 10.63 1.33 2.01
CA GLY A 353 9.95 0.08 2.36
C GLY A 353 10.32 -1.11 1.46
N GLY A 354 10.43 -0.91 0.14
CA GLY A 354 10.71 -1.99 -0.81
C GLY A 354 12.15 -2.48 -0.80
N GLU A 355 13.14 -1.61 -0.59
CA GLU A 355 14.54 -2.03 -0.44
C GLU A 355 14.74 -2.89 0.81
N TRP A 356 14.15 -2.48 1.94
CA TRP A 356 14.16 -3.27 3.16
C TRP A 356 13.44 -4.61 2.97
N ALA A 357 12.26 -4.63 2.35
CA ALA A 357 11.52 -5.86 2.07
C ALA A 357 12.33 -6.85 1.20
N ARG A 358 13.03 -6.36 0.17
CA ARG A 358 13.94 -7.18 -0.66
C ARG A 358 15.13 -7.70 0.14
N THR A 359 15.66 -6.90 1.07
CA THR A 359 16.74 -7.34 1.96
C THR A 359 16.31 -8.51 2.83
N VAL A 360 15.11 -8.44 3.41
CA VAL A 360 14.50 -9.53 4.17
C VAL A 360 14.30 -10.77 3.28
N LEU A 361 13.72 -10.62 2.09
CA LEU A 361 13.53 -11.70 1.12
C LEU A 361 14.86 -12.40 0.78
N HIS A 362 15.92 -11.64 0.48
CA HIS A 362 17.25 -12.19 0.23
C HIS A 362 17.82 -12.94 1.46
N GLY A 363 17.53 -12.46 2.67
CA GLY A 363 17.86 -13.15 3.91
C GLY A 363 17.16 -14.51 4.02
N MET A 364 15.86 -14.58 3.70
CA MET A 364 15.09 -15.83 3.66
C MET A 364 15.67 -16.81 2.64
N ILE A 365 15.98 -16.35 1.43
CA ILE A 365 16.60 -17.17 0.37
C ILE A 365 17.94 -17.75 0.83
N ARG A 366 18.80 -16.96 1.48
CA ARG A 366 20.07 -17.44 2.03
C ARG A 366 19.88 -18.49 3.13
N ARG A 367 18.90 -18.32 4.01
CA ARG A 367 18.56 -19.30 5.06
C ARG A 367 18.02 -20.60 4.47
N LEU A 368 17.19 -20.53 3.43
CA LEU A 368 16.74 -21.68 2.64
C LEU A 368 17.93 -22.41 2.01
N ALA A 369 18.84 -21.69 1.37
CA ALA A 369 20.04 -22.26 0.77
C ALA A 369 20.91 -23.01 1.80
N GLY A 370 21.15 -22.41 2.98
CA GLY A 370 21.91 -23.06 4.05
C GLY A 370 21.20 -24.28 4.66
N ALA A 371 19.87 -24.31 4.65
CA ALA A 371 19.12 -25.51 5.04
C ALA A 371 19.22 -26.61 3.96
N ALA A 372 19.17 -26.22 2.68
CA ALA A 372 19.29 -27.12 1.55
C ALA A 372 20.70 -27.70 1.39
N GLU A 373 21.76 -26.94 1.72
CA GLU A 373 23.16 -27.39 1.62
C GLU A 373 23.41 -28.71 2.38
N ARG A 374 22.80 -28.89 3.55
CA ARG A 374 22.86 -30.14 4.32
C ARG A 374 22.13 -31.31 3.66
N GLY A 375 21.08 -31.05 2.89
CA GLY A 375 20.30 -32.07 2.18
C GLY A 375 20.82 -32.37 0.77
N LEU A 376 21.45 -31.40 0.12
CA LEU A 376 22.01 -31.49 -1.24
C LEU A 376 23.43 -32.10 -1.25
N HIS A 377 24.13 -32.11 -0.12
CA HIS A 377 25.41 -32.81 0.00
C HIS A 377 25.21 -34.32 0.01
N GLU A 378 25.37 -34.93 -1.17
CA GLU A 378 25.51 -36.38 -1.44
C GLU A 378 24.85 -37.25 -0.34
N PRO A 379 23.50 -37.30 -0.27
CA PRO A 379 22.79 -38.03 0.78
C PRO A 379 23.24 -39.48 0.86
N GLU A 380 23.56 -40.09 -0.28
CA GLU A 380 24.13 -41.45 -0.34
C GLU A 380 25.56 -41.54 0.24
N ARG A 381 26.40 -40.51 0.10
CA ARG A 381 27.73 -40.51 0.74
C ARG A 381 27.64 -40.29 2.24
N THR A 382 26.73 -39.42 2.69
CA THR A 382 26.51 -39.15 4.12
C THR A 382 25.88 -40.36 4.81
N LEU A 383 24.82 -40.93 4.21
CA LEU A 383 24.20 -42.18 4.67
C LEU A 383 25.19 -43.34 4.58
N GLY A 384 26.04 -43.40 3.55
CA GLY A 384 27.06 -44.44 3.40
C GLY A 384 28.01 -44.55 4.58
N ARG A 385 28.34 -43.45 5.27
CA ARG A 385 29.17 -43.48 6.49
C ARG A 385 28.50 -44.22 7.66
N ILE A 386 27.18 -44.33 7.66
CA ILE A 386 26.39 -44.98 8.71
C ILE A 386 25.91 -46.36 8.24
N VAL A 387 25.41 -46.45 7.02
CA VAL A 387 24.83 -47.67 6.42
C VAL A 387 25.92 -48.70 6.12
N ALA A 388 27.09 -48.31 5.60
CA ALA A 388 28.13 -49.28 5.25
C ALA A 388 28.64 -50.07 6.47
N PRO A 389 28.98 -49.46 7.63
CA PRO A 389 29.33 -50.20 8.84
C PRO A 389 28.21 -51.11 9.37
N LEU A 390 26.94 -50.71 9.22
CA LEU A 390 25.81 -51.54 9.62
C LEU A 390 25.65 -52.77 8.70
N LEU A 391 25.89 -52.62 7.40
CA LEU A 391 25.90 -53.74 6.45
C LEU A 391 27.10 -54.68 6.67
N GLU A 392 28.26 -54.15 7.04
CA GLU A 392 29.42 -54.94 7.46
C GLU A 392 29.13 -55.73 8.76
N LEU A 393 28.53 -55.07 9.76
CA LEU A 393 28.10 -55.73 11.00
C LEU A 393 27.10 -56.86 10.71
N ARG A 394 26.11 -56.60 9.84
CA ARG A 394 25.15 -57.61 9.38
C ARG A 394 25.87 -58.80 8.73
N THR A 395 26.86 -58.56 7.89
CA THR A 395 27.65 -59.61 7.22
C THR A 395 28.42 -60.46 8.23
N ARG A 396 29.05 -59.83 9.24
CA ARG A 396 29.74 -60.54 10.32
C ARG A 396 28.77 -61.40 11.14
N LEU A 397 27.63 -60.85 11.54
CA LEU A 397 26.58 -61.58 12.28
C LEU A 397 26.09 -62.82 11.50
N ARG A 398 25.94 -62.72 10.18
CA ARG A 398 25.61 -63.89 9.33
C ARG A 398 26.72 -64.94 9.33
N SER A 399 27.99 -64.53 9.27
CA SER A 399 29.14 -65.47 9.31
C SER A 399 29.26 -66.21 10.65
N GLU A 400 28.81 -65.59 11.74
CA GLU A 400 28.76 -66.16 13.08
C GLU A 400 27.46 -66.95 13.35
N SER A 401 26.63 -67.17 12.32
CA SER A 401 25.31 -67.83 12.39
C SER A 401 24.27 -67.13 13.30
N ALA A 402 24.47 -65.84 13.61
CA ALA A 402 23.55 -65.02 14.38
C ALA A 402 22.49 -64.36 13.47
N PHE A 403 21.66 -65.18 12.82
CA PHE A 403 20.73 -64.72 11.78
C PHE A 403 19.66 -63.74 12.27
N GLU A 404 19.08 -63.94 13.45
CA GLU A 404 18.05 -63.02 13.98
C GLU A 404 18.58 -61.61 14.20
N LEU A 405 19.81 -61.48 14.72
CA LEU A 405 20.45 -60.17 14.91
C LEU A 405 20.80 -59.51 13.56
N ALA A 406 21.19 -60.30 12.56
CA ALA A 406 21.45 -59.80 11.21
C ALA A 406 20.18 -59.27 10.53
N ASP A 407 19.03 -59.91 10.77
CA ASP A 407 17.73 -59.46 10.24
C ASP A 407 17.22 -58.22 10.98
N ALA A 408 17.41 -58.13 12.30
CA ALA A 408 17.09 -56.93 13.07
C ALA A 408 17.85 -55.68 12.57
N VAL A 409 19.13 -55.83 12.17
CA VAL A 409 19.90 -54.74 11.55
C VAL A 409 19.31 -54.33 10.20
N ARG A 410 18.87 -55.30 9.37
CA ARG A 410 18.23 -55.02 8.08
C ARG A 410 16.92 -54.25 8.25
N GLU A 411 16.09 -54.66 9.20
CA GLU A 411 14.83 -54.00 9.51
C GLU A 411 15.05 -52.57 10.02
N ALA A 412 16.03 -52.36 10.90
CA ALA A 412 16.38 -51.04 11.39
C ALA A 412 16.86 -50.09 10.27
N VAL A 413 17.66 -50.59 9.33
CA VAL A 413 18.10 -49.82 8.15
C VAL A 413 16.93 -49.53 7.21
N ALA A 414 16.03 -50.50 6.99
CA ALA A 414 14.84 -50.33 6.17
C ALA A 414 13.85 -49.32 6.76
N ALA A 415 13.68 -49.31 8.09
CA ALA A 415 12.88 -48.31 8.81
C ALA A 415 13.41 -46.88 8.62
N GLY A 416 14.71 -46.74 8.32
CA GLY A 416 15.35 -45.47 7.94
C GLY A 416 15.18 -45.07 6.47
N GLY A 417 14.39 -45.79 5.67
CA GLY A 417 14.16 -45.50 4.24
C GLY A 417 15.26 -45.99 3.30
N VAL A 418 16.11 -46.91 3.76
CA VAL A 418 17.19 -47.48 2.94
C VAL A 418 16.82 -48.90 2.50
N ARG A 419 16.73 -49.11 1.19
CA ARG A 419 16.54 -50.46 0.63
C ARG A 419 17.87 -51.13 0.41
N VAL A 420 17.99 -52.36 0.92
CA VAL A 420 19.18 -53.21 0.75
C VAL A 420 18.84 -54.34 -0.21
N ARG A 421 19.65 -54.51 -1.26
CA ARG A 421 19.60 -55.61 -2.21
C ARG A 421 20.84 -56.49 -2.01
N ASP A 422 20.62 -57.75 -1.68
CA ASP A 422 21.70 -58.72 -1.56
C ASP A 422 22.00 -59.36 -2.92
N SER A 423 23.28 -59.44 -3.27
CA SER A 423 23.79 -60.13 -4.45
C SER A 423 24.89 -61.12 -4.06
N ALA A 424 25.31 -61.97 -5.01
CA ALA A 424 26.43 -62.90 -4.79
C ALA A 424 27.78 -62.18 -4.58
N GLU A 425 27.89 -60.91 -4.97
CA GLU A 425 29.10 -60.08 -4.85
C GLU A 425 29.06 -59.16 -3.61
N GLY A 426 27.93 -59.06 -2.91
CA GLY A 426 27.77 -58.23 -1.71
C GLY A 426 26.38 -57.61 -1.57
N SER A 427 26.17 -56.86 -0.48
CA SER A 427 24.95 -56.08 -0.24
C SER A 427 25.08 -54.68 -0.84
N GLU A 428 24.28 -54.39 -1.87
CA GLU A 428 24.09 -53.04 -2.39
C GLU A 428 22.94 -52.35 -1.66
N TRP A 429 23.00 -51.03 -1.51
CA TRP A 429 21.95 -50.27 -0.86
C TRP A 429 21.62 -49.00 -1.64
N ARG A 430 20.37 -48.56 -1.53
CA ARG A 430 19.89 -47.31 -2.11
C ARG A 430 18.97 -46.59 -1.14
N TRP A 431 19.13 -45.28 -1.02
CA TRP A 431 18.19 -44.45 -0.29
C TRP A 431 16.99 -44.16 -1.18
N GLU A 432 15.81 -44.60 -0.74
CA GLU A 432 14.55 -44.15 -1.33
C GLU A 432 13.98 -43.15 -0.33
N GLY A 433 14.21 -41.86 -0.57
CA GLY A 433 13.66 -40.81 0.29
C GLY A 433 12.17 -41.05 0.55
N ALA A 434 11.70 -40.71 1.75
CA ALA A 434 10.33 -40.96 2.15
C ALA A 434 9.36 -40.41 1.09
N THR A 435 8.80 -41.30 0.27
CA THR A 435 7.68 -40.98 -0.61
C THR A 435 6.47 -40.72 0.27
N ASP A 436 5.79 -39.62 0.01
CA ASP A 436 4.66 -39.03 0.75
C ASP A 436 3.40 -39.93 0.87
N ASP A 437 3.51 -41.21 0.54
CA ASP A 437 2.40 -42.18 0.53
C ASP A 437 2.16 -42.87 1.89
N GLN A 438 2.94 -42.55 2.93
CA GLN A 438 2.71 -43.09 4.29
C GLN A 438 1.88 -42.18 5.20
N ARG A 439 1.39 -41.02 4.72
CA ARG A 439 0.53 -40.12 5.52
C ARG A 439 -0.98 -40.32 5.33
N THR A 440 -1.43 -41.17 4.40
CA THR A 440 -2.86 -41.39 4.09
C THR A 440 -3.37 -42.79 4.43
N GLY A 441 -2.69 -43.53 5.32
CA GLY A 441 -3.09 -44.86 5.78
C GLY A 441 -3.73 -44.90 7.17
N SER A 442 -4.69 -44.02 7.48
CA SER A 442 -5.56 -44.20 8.65
C SER A 442 -6.95 -43.62 8.41
N ARG A 443 -7.76 -44.39 7.66
CA ARG A 443 -9.21 -44.48 7.81
C ARG A 443 -9.74 -45.60 6.91
N ALA A 444 -9.77 -46.81 7.46
CA ALA A 444 -10.76 -47.83 7.13
C ALA A 444 -10.84 -48.82 8.30
N ASP A 445 -12.05 -48.94 8.83
CA ASP A 445 -12.62 -50.01 9.68
C ASP A 445 -12.07 -50.23 11.09
N THR A 446 -12.66 -49.52 12.06
CA THR A 446 -13.64 -50.14 12.99
C THR A 446 -14.59 -49.10 13.57
#